data_AF-A0A7Z8LEV9-F1
#
_entry.id   AF-A0A7Z8LEV9-F1
#
_cell.length_a   1.000
_cell.length_b   1.000
_cell.length_c   1.000
_cell.angle_alpha   90.00
_cell.angle_beta   90.00
_cell.angle_gamma   90.00
#
_symmetry.space_group_name_H-M   'P 1'
#
loop_
_entity.id
_entity.type
_entity.pdbx_description
1 polymer ?
#
loop_
_entity_poly.entity_id
_entity_poly.type
_entity_poly.pdbx_seq_one_letter_code
_entity_poly.pdbx_strand_id
1 'polypeptide(L)'
;MTAAANLPGAVTPRGTKPKTAFAPRNIMLYGTLLIFSMYYLLPLYVMIVTSLKDMAEIRMGNVFSPPVEITFAPWVKAWSEACTGINCDGLSRGFWNSVRILIPSLIISVSVAALTGYVLACWRFKGSEIFFGILLLGAFIPYQVLLYPLVIILR
;
A
#
# COMPACT_ATOMS: atom_id res chain seq x y z
N MET A 1 -20.18 50.19 56.63
CA MET A 1 -20.50 48.78 56.29
C MET A 1 -20.72 48.68 54.79
N THR A 2 -19.69 48.37 54.01
CA THR A 2 -19.82 47.81 52.66
C THR A 2 -18.62 46.90 52.48
N ALA A 3 -18.84 45.61 52.72
CA ALA A 3 -17.83 44.57 52.59
C ALA A 3 -17.45 44.41 51.11
N ALA A 4 -16.16 44.55 50.81
CA ALA A 4 -15.60 44.15 49.53
C ALA A 4 -15.78 42.64 49.38
N ALA A 5 -16.55 42.21 48.38
CA ALA A 5 -16.75 40.82 48.05
C ALA A 5 -15.41 40.21 47.58
N ASN A 6 -14.80 39.39 48.45
CA ASN A 6 -13.77 38.43 48.06
C ASN A 6 -14.40 37.45 47.06
N LEU A 7 -14.08 37.59 45.77
CA LEU A 7 -14.42 36.59 44.75
C LEU A 7 -13.47 35.40 44.90
N PRO A 8 -13.93 34.22 45.37
CA PRO A 8 -13.10 33.04 45.41
C PRO A 8 -13.10 32.41 44.01
N GLY A 9 -11.91 32.26 43.42
CA GLY A 9 -11.72 31.41 42.25
C GLY A 9 -11.51 32.14 40.93
N ALA A 10 -10.48 32.99 40.85
CA ALA A 10 -9.89 33.32 39.55
C ALA A 10 -9.25 32.04 38.97
N VAL A 11 -10.03 31.29 38.19
CA VAL A 11 -9.55 30.12 37.44
C VAL A 11 -8.59 30.64 36.37
N THR A 12 -7.28 30.60 36.64
CA THR A 12 -6.28 30.84 35.61
C THR A 12 -6.35 29.69 34.60
N PRO A 13 -6.51 29.94 33.30
CA PRO A 13 -6.52 28.87 32.30
C PRO A 13 -5.16 28.16 32.30
N ARG A 14 -5.13 26.93 32.82
CA ARG A 14 -3.93 26.08 32.86
C ARG A 14 -3.95 25.11 31.69
N GLY A 15 -3.74 25.64 30.48
CA GLY A 15 -3.54 24.84 29.27
C GLY A 15 -2.06 24.59 28.98
N THR A 16 -1.72 23.43 28.43
CA THR A 16 -0.36 23.13 27.95
C THR A 16 0.04 24.19 26.92
N LYS A 17 1.18 24.87 27.11
CA LYS A 17 1.69 25.89 26.18
C LYS A 17 1.68 25.35 24.74
N PRO A 18 1.26 26.13 23.73
CA PRO A 18 1.24 25.69 22.35
C PRO A 18 2.66 25.28 21.94
N LYS A 19 2.84 24.01 21.55
CA LYS A 19 4.10 23.52 21.03
C LYS A 19 4.33 24.22 19.69
N THR A 20 5.36 25.05 19.60
CA THR A 20 5.73 25.75 18.37
C THR A 20 5.93 24.73 17.25
N ALA A 21 5.31 24.98 16.09
CA ALA A 21 5.38 24.09 14.93
C ALA A 21 6.84 23.75 14.53
N PHE A 22 7.75 24.70 14.72
CA PHE A 22 9.19 24.61 14.42
C PHE A 22 10.04 24.16 15.61
N ALA A 23 9.55 23.22 16.43
CA ALA A 23 10.43 22.55 17.39
C ALA A 23 11.52 21.74 16.66
N PRO A 24 12.77 21.69 17.14
CA PRO A 24 13.87 20.95 16.48
C PRO A 24 13.55 19.47 16.28
N ARG A 25 12.78 18.87 17.20
CA ARG A 25 12.26 17.50 17.06
C ARG A 25 11.36 17.34 15.82
N ASN A 26 10.48 18.31 15.55
CA ASN A 26 9.57 18.26 14.41
C ASN A 26 10.35 18.44 13.10
N ILE A 27 11.37 19.31 13.09
CA ILE A 27 12.25 19.50 11.93
C ILE A 27 13.03 18.21 11.63
N MET A 28 13.58 17.55 12.64
CA MET A 28 14.26 16.26 12.49
C MET A 28 13.30 15.17 11.97
N LEU A 29 12.09 15.09 12.54
CA LEU A 29 11.08 14.12 12.12
C LEU A 29 10.65 14.36 10.66
N TYR A 30 10.24 15.58 10.31
CA TYR A 30 9.82 15.91 8.94
C TYR A 30 10.96 15.84 7.94
N GLY A 31 12.18 16.24 8.30
CA GLY A 31 13.35 16.09 7.44
C GLY A 31 13.64 14.63 7.13
N THR A 32 13.57 13.76 8.14
CA THR A 32 13.77 12.31 7.97
C THR A 32 12.66 11.72 7.09
N LEU A 33 11.39 12.03 7.38
CA LEU A 33 10.25 11.59 6.56
C LEU A 33 10.37 12.06 5.10
N LEU A 34 10.81 13.29 4.86
CA LEU A 34 10.99 13.85 3.52
C LEU A 34 12.08 13.14 2.74
N ILE A 35 13.22 12.83 3.38
CA ILE A 35 14.30 12.06 2.75
C ILE A 35 13.82 10.66 2.35
N PHE A 36 13.18 9.93 3.26
CA PHE A 36 12.63 8.60 2.96
C PHE A 36 11.55 8.67 1.88
N SER A 37 10.65 9.66 1.95
CA SER A 37 9.62 9.88 0.94
C SER A 37 10.23 10.09 -0.44
N MET A 38 11.22 10.98 -0.58
CA MET A 38 11.92 11.20 -1.85
C MET A 38 12.61 9.93 -2.37
N TYR A 39 13.26 9.17 -1.48
CA TYR A 39 13.90 7.91 -1.84
C TYR A 39 12.91 6.88 -2.40
N TYR A 40 11.74 6.71 -1.76
CA TYR A 40 10.70 5.80 -2.25
C TYR A 40 9.96 6.31 -3.48
N LEU A 41 9.88 7.63 -3.68
CA LEU A 41 9.27 8.24 -4.86
C LEU A 41 10.18 8.17 -6.10
N LEU A 42 11.49 8.05 -5.93
CA LEU A 42 12.44 7.97 -7.05
C LEU A 42 12.13 6.84 -8.05
N PRO A 43 11.93 5.56 -7.65
CA PRO A 43 11.56 4.52 -8.61
C PRO A 43 10.20 4.77 -9.25
N LEU A 44 9.23 5.33 -8.51
CA LEU A 44 7.92 5.68 -9.05
C LEU A 44 8.04 6.78 -10.12
N TYR A 45 8.86 7.80 -9.86
CA TYR A 45 9.18 8.86 -10.80
C TYR A 45 9.76 8.28 -12.10
N VAL A 46 10.77 7.40 -11.97
CA VAL A 46 11.38 6.73 -13.12
C VAL A 46 10.33 5.96 -13.92
N MET A 47 9.50 5.15 -13.26
CA MET A 47 8.45 4.38 -13.94
C MET A 47 7.47 5.30 -14.72
N ILE A 48 7.00 6.38 -14.10
CA ILE A 48 6.08 7.32 -14.73
C ILE A 48 6.73 7.99 -15.94
N VAL A 49 7.93 8.54 -15.77
CA VAL A 49 8.67 9.19 -16.85
C VAL A 49 8.94 8.24 -18.00
N THR A 50 9.36 7.00 -17.72
CA THR A 50 9.61 5.99 -18.77
C THR A 50 8.32 5.54 -19.47
N SER A 51 7.17 5.55 -18.79
CA SER A 51 5.90 5.16 -19.40
C SER A 51 5.38 6.16 -20.45
N LEU A 52 5.91 7.38 -20.45
CA LEU A 52 5.54 8.47 -21.35
C LEU A 52 6.56 8.70 -22.48
N LYS A 53 7.68 7.97 -22.47
CA LYS A 53 8.75 8.06 -23.48
C LYS A 53 8.46 7.14 -24.65
N ASP A 54 8.88 7.55 -25.84
CA ASP A 54 8.89 6.65 -26.99
C ASP A 54 9.99 5.58 -26.87
N MET A 55 9.82 4.47 -27.58
CA MET A 55 10.79 3.36 -27.61
C MET A 55 12.17 3.79 -28.11
N ALA A 56 12.25 4.75 -29.04
CA ALA A 56 13.52 5.31 -29.48
C ALA A 56 14.24 6.05 -28.34
N GLU A 57 13.49 6.79 -27.51
CA GLU A 57 14.04 7.56 -26.38
C GLU A 57 14.51 6.66 -25.23
N ILE A 58 13.77 5.61 -24.92
CA ILE A 58 14.17 4.62 -23.92
C ILE A 58 15.50 3.95 -24.31
N ARG A 59 15.72 3.67 -25.59
CA ARG A 59 16.96 3.07 -26.10
C ARG A 59 18.19 3.97 -25.99
N MET A 60 18.00 5.29 -25.87
CA MET A 60 19.10 6.24 -25.68
C MET A 60 19.66 6.24 -24.24
N GLY A 61 19.06 5.48 -23.32
CA GLY A 61 19.62 5.23 -21.98
C GLY A 61 19.46 6.36 -20.96
N ASN A 62 18.79 7.46 -21.32
CA ASN A 62 18.56 8.57 -20.39
C ASN A 62 17.33 8.33 -19.52
N VAL A 63 17.44 7.42 -18.55
CA VAL A 63 16.29 6.94 -17.74
C VAL A 63 15.78 8.00 -16.76
N PHE A 64 16.67 8.83 -16.21
CA PHE A 64 16.34 9.84 -15.20
C PHE A 64 15.87 11.18 -15.76
N SER A 65 16.11 11.47 -17.05
CA SER A 65 15.65 12.73 -17.64
C SER A 65 14.13 12.73 -17.81
N PRO A 66 13.46 13.88 -17.72
CA PRO A 66 12.09 14.01 -18.22
C PRO A 66 12.02 13.63 -19.72
N PRO A 67 10.84 13.22 -20.22
CA PRO A 67 10.65 12.92 -21.63
C PRO A 67 10.86 14.18 -22.47
N VAL A 68 11.56 14.05 -23.60
CA VAL A 68 11.70 15.16 -24.57
C VAL A 68 10.36 15.42 -25.26
N GLU A 69 9.64 14.35 -25.61
CA GLU A 69 8.29 14.40 -26.14
C GLU A 69 7.37 13.55 -25.27
N ILE A 70 6.33 14.17 -24.70
CA ILE A 70 5.34 13.45 -23.91
C ILE A 70 4.38 12.74 -24.87
N THR A 71 4.37 11.40 -24.86
CA THR A 71 3.46 10.60 -25.68
C THR A 71 2.71 9.55 -24.88
N PHE A 72 1.44 9.34 -25.23
CA PHE A 72 0.60 8.27 -24.69
C PHE A 72 0.49 7.07 -25.65
N ALA A 73 1.19 7.10 -26.78
CA ALA A 73 1.22 5.99 -27.72
C ALA A 73 1.64 4.65 -27.08
N PRO A 74 2.63 4.60 -26.15
CA PRO A 74 2.98 3.36 -25.45
C PRO A 74 1.82 2.79 -24.61
N TRP A 75 0.97 3.64 -24.03
CA TRP A 75 -0.19 3.21 -23.23
C TRP A 75 -1.27 2.56 -24.10
N VAL A 76 -1.63 3.19 -25.23
CA VAL A 76 -2.61 2.64 -26.17
C VAL A 76 -2.07 1.32 -26.74
N LYS A 77 -0.83 1.31 -27.20
CA LYS A 77 -0.17 0.13 -27.74
C LYS A 77 -0.13 -1.01 -26.71
N ALA A 78 0.24 -0.74 -25.47
CA ALA A 78 0.24 -1.74 -24.40
C ALA A 78 -1.15 -2.28 -24.10
N TRP A 79 -2.17 -1.42 -24.10
CA TRP A 79 -3.53 -1.80 -23.73
C TRP A 79 -4.25 -2.65 -24.78
N SER A 80 -4.13 -2.30 -26.06
CA SER A 80 -4.94 -2.91 -27.14
C SER A 80 -4.15 -3.63 -28.24
N GLU A 81 -2.86 -3.38 -28.41
CA GLU A 81 -2.11 -3.85 -29.59
C GLU A 81 -0.90 -4.75 -29.23
N ALA A 82 -0.48 -4.77 -27.97
CA ALA A 82 0.68 -5.53 -27.55
C ALA A 82 0.42 -7.05 -27.66
N CYS A 83 1.30 -7.76 -28.36
CA CYS A 83 1.24 -9.22 -28.44
C CYS A 83 1.86 -9.85 -27.20
N THR A 84 1.02 -10.38 -26.29
CA THR A 84 1.45 -11.04 -25.05
C THR A 84 1.63 -12.56 -25.24
N GLY A 85 2.31 -12.95 -26.33
CA GLY A 85 2.63 -14.35 -26.67
C GLY A 85 1.48 -15.14 -27.30
N ILE A 86 0.31 -15.19 -26.66
CA ILE A 86 -0.84 -16.01 -27.12
C ILE A 86 -1.87 -15.19 -27.92
N ASN A 87 -2.00 -13.90 -27.61
CA ASN A 87 -2.98 -13.00 -28.23
C ASN A 87 -2.34 -11.63 -28.51
N CYS A 88 -2.81 -10.95 -29.56
CA CYS A 88 -2.38 -9.61 -29.95
C CYS A 88 -3.39 -8.51 -29.60
N ASP A 89 -4.29 -8.80 -28.67
CA ASP A 89 -5.34 -7.88 -28.21
C ASP A 89 -4.89 -6.99 -27.02
N GLY A 90 -3.58 -6.87 -26.82
CA GLY A 90 -2.99 -6.10 -25.75
C GLY A 90 -3.13 -6.72 -24.36
N LEU A 91 -2.74 -5.93 -23.35
CA LEU A 91 -2.77 -6.31 -21.93
C LEU A 91 -4.20 -6.36 -21.36
N SER A 92 -5.17 -5.73 -22.03
CA SER A 92 -6.55 -5.58 -21.55
C SER A 92 -7.21 -6.90 -21.13
N ARG A 93 -7.01 -7.98 -21.90
CA ARG A 93 -7.55 -9.32 -21.59
C ARG A 93 -6.96 -9.90 -20.31
N GLY A 94 -5.63 -9.83 -20.17
CA GLY A 94 -4.93 -10.28 -18.97
C GLY A 94 -5.39 -9.52 -17.73
N PHE A 95 -5.49 -8.20 -17.85
CA PHE A 95 -6.00 -7.33 -16.78
C PHE A 95 -7.42 -7.74 -16.32
N TRP A 96 -8.35 -7.93 -17.24
CA TRP A 96 -9.72 -8.33 -16.89
C TRP A 96 -9.81 -9.74 -16.31
N ASN A 97 -8.98 -10.67 -16.75
CA ASN A 97 -8.88 -12.00 -16.14
C ASN A 97 -8.39 -11.88 -14.69
N SER A 98 -7.36 -11.07 -14.43
CA SER A 98 -6.89 -10.80 -13.07
C SER A 98 -7.98 -10.16 -12.21
N VAL A 99 -8.72 -9.17 -12.72
CA VAL A 99 -9.83 -8.54 -11.98
C VAL A 99 -10.93 -9.56 -11.65
N ARG A 100 -11.32 -10.39 -12.61
CA ARG A 100 -12.34 -11.44 -12.43
C ARG A 100 -11.93 -12.49 -11.41
N ILE A 101 -10.64 -12.78 -11.25
CA ILE A 101 -10.11 -13.71 -10.24
C ILE A 101 -9.99 -13.01 -8.88
N LEU A 102 -9.46 -11.78 -8.87
CA LEU A 102 -9.16 -11.02 -7.67
C LEU A 102 -10.43 -10.68 -6.88
N ILE A 103 -11.49 -10.20 -7.54
CA ILE A 103 -12.73 -9.78 -6.86
C ILE A 103 -13.35 -10.91 -6.02
N PRO A 104 -13.72 -12.07 -6.60
CA PRO A 104 -14.32 -13.14 -5.82
C PRO A 104 -13.36 -13.71 -4.79
N SER A 105 -12.07 -13.87 -5.13
CA SER A 105 -11.06 -14.36 -4.19
C SER A 105 -10.94 -13.44 -2.97
N LEU A 106 -10.86 -12.12 -3.19
CA LEU A 106 -10.78 -11.14 -2.11
C LEU A 106 -12.01 -11.19 -1.20
N ILE A 107 -13.21 -11.20 -1.78
CA ILE A 107 -14.47 -11.23 -1.02
C ILE A 107 -14.54 -12.48 -0.16
N ILE A 108 -14.27 -13.66 -0.72
CA ILE A 108 -14.33 -14.93 0.00
C ILE A 108 -13.27 -14.95 1.10
N SER A 109 -12.02 -14.61 0.78
CA SER A 109 -10.90 -14.68 1.74
C SER A 109 -11.09 -13.70 2.90
N VAL A 110 -11.49 -12.45 2.63
CA VAL A 110 -11.74 -11.46 3.68
C VAL A 110 -12.93 -11.86 4.55
N SER A 111 -14.00 -12.39 3.96
CA SER A 111 -15.17 -12.83 4.73
C SER A 111 -14.83 -13.97 5.68
N VAL A 112 -14.09 -14.98 5.20
CA VAL A 112 -13.64 -16.12 6.02
C VAL A 112 -12.67 -15.66 7.11
N ALA A 113 -11.73 -14.77 6.77
CA ALA A 113 -10.77 -14.22 7.73
C ALA A 113 -11.46 -13.39 8.82
N ALA A 114 -12.43 -12.55 8.46
CA ALA A 114 -13.20 -11.74 9.40
C ALA A 114 -14.03 -12.60 10.35
N LEU A 115 -14.72 -13.62 9.84
CA LEU A 115 -15.50 -14.55 10.67
C LEU A 115 -14.61 -15.33 11.63
N THR A 116 -13.49 -15.87 11.14
CA THR A 116 -12.54 -16.65 11.96
C THR A 116 -11.89 -15.76 13.03
N GLY A 117 -11.49 -14.54 12.67
CA GLY A 117 -10.95 -13.56 13.60
C GLY A 117 -11.96 -13.15 14.67
N TYR A 118 -13.23 -12.97 14.31
CA TYR A 118 -14.30 -12.68 15.26
C TYR A 118 -14.51 -13.81 16.26
N VAL A 119 -14.57 -15.06 15.79
CA VAL A 119 -14.73 -16.23 16.67
C VAL A 119 -13.56 -16.34 17.64
N LEU A 120 -12.33 -16.17 17.18
CA LEU A 120 -11.16 -16.29 18.06
C LEU A 120 -11.01 -15.12 19.04
N ALA A 121 -11.39 -13.91 18.65
CA ALA A 121 -11.29 -12.74 19.53
C ALA A 121 -12.40 -12.68 20.58
N CYS A 122 -13.65 -13.01 20.19
CA CYS A 122 -14.82 -12.85 21.05
C CYS A 122 -15.23 -14.15 21.78
N TRP A 123 -14.86 -15.33 21.27
CA TRP A 123 -15.26 -16.61 21.86
C TRP A 123 -14.05 -17.44 22.33
N ARG A 124 -13.89 -17.58 23.66
CA ARG A 124 -12.87 -18.42 24.27
C ARG A 124 -13.35 -19.87 24.42
N PHE A 125 -13.17 -20.68 23.38
CA PHE A 125 -13.40 -22.13 23.44
C PHE A 125 -12.16 -22.89 23.95
N LYS A 126 -12.36 -24.11 24.46
CA LYS A 126 -11.30 -24.97 24.99
C LYS A 126 -10.37 -25.40 23.85
N GLY A 127 -9.15 -24.87 23.83
CA GLY A 127 -8.16 -25.09 22.75
C GLY A 127 -7.97 -23.92 21.77
N SER A 128 -8.65 -22.79 21.99
CA SER A 128 -8.53 -21.58 21.15
C SER A 128 -7.09 -21.08 20.99
N GLU A 129 -6.29 -21.10 22.05
CA GLU A 129 -4.87 -20.69 22.01
C GLU A 129 -4.02 -21.60 21.11
N ILE A 130 -4.28 -22.91 21.13
CA ILE A 130 -3.56 -23.88 20.27
C ILE A 130 -3.97 -23.67 18.81
N PHE A 131 -5.27 -23.52 18.54
CA PHE A 131 -5.77 -23.27 17.19
C PHE A 131 -5.21 -21.97 16.62
N PHE A 132 -5.19 -20.90 17.42
CA PHE A 132 -4.55 -19.63 17.04
C PHE A 132 -3.05 -19.82 16.75
N GLY A 133 -2.34 -20.57 17.57
CA GLY A 133 -0.94 -20.92 17.34
C GLY A 133 -0.69 -21.65 16.01
N ILE A 134 -1.56 -22.61 15.64
CA ILE A 134 -1.45 -23.32 14.35
C ILE A 134 -1.65 -22.35 13.18
N LEU A 135 -2.64 -21.45 13.25
CA LEU A 135 -2.86 -20.44 12.22
C LEU A 135 -1.66 -19.50 12.05
N LEU A 136 -1.08 -19.07 13.18
CA LEU A 136 0.12 -18.22 13.18
C LEU A 136 1.31 -18.95 12.54
N LEU A 137 1.54 -20.22 12.89
CA LEU A 137 2.58 -21.04 12.27
C LEU A 137 2.36 -21.21 10.77
N GLY A 138 1.12 -21.41 10.33
CA GLY A 138 0.76 -21.49 8.92
C GLY A 138 1.07 -20.21 8.14
N ALA A 139 0.91 -19.03 8.75
CA ALA A 139 1.21 -17.74 8.12
C ALA A 139 2.70 -17.52 7.84
N PHE A 140 3.59 -18.25 8.53
CA PHE A 140 5.03 -18.21 8.27
C PHE A 140 5.49 -19.13 7.14
N ILE A 141 4.58 -19.96 6.58
CA ILE A 141 4.93 -20.84 5.46
C ILE A 141 5.27 -19.97 4.24
N PRO A 142 6.49 -20.07 3.69
CA PRO A 142 6.88 -19.28 2.53
C PRO A 142 6.04 -19.67 1.31
N TYR A 143 5.57 -18.66 0.58
CA TYR A 143 4.69 -18.85 -0.57
C TYR A 143 5.30 -19.77 -1.65
N GLN A 144 6.63 -19.78 -1.75
CA GLN A 144 7.38 -20.62 -2.67
C GLN A 144 7.13 -22.12 -2.46
N VAL A 145 6.95 -22.56 -1.20
CA VAL A 145 6.69 -23.98 -0.88
C VAL A 145 5.27 -24.38 -1.30
N LEU A 146 4.31 -23.46 -1.26
CA LEU A 146 2.92 -23.69 -1.67
C LEU A 146 2.75 -23.69 -3.20
N LEU A 147 3.54 -22.88 -3.92
CA LEU A 147 3.46 -22.78 -5.38
C LEU A 147 3.85 -24.07 -6.11
N TYR A 148 4.91 -24.75 -5.67
CA TYR A 148 5.43 -25.96 -6.33
C TYR A 148 4.36 -27.07 -6.51
N PRO A 149 3.65 -27.52 -5.46
CA PRO A 149 2.61 -28.53 -5.60
C PRO A 149 1.42 -28.05 -6.45
N LEU A 150 1.06 -26.77 -6.38
CA LEU A 150 -0.05 -26.22 -7.17
C LEU A 150 0.21 -26.37 -8.68
N VAL A 151 1.43 -26.08 -9.12
CA VAL A 151 1.84 -26.23 -10.53
C VAL A 151 1.82 -27.70 -10.95
N ILE A 152 2.25 -28.62 -10.07
CA ILE A 152 2.25 -30.07 -10.37
C ILE A 152 0.84 -30.64 -10.53
N ILE A 153 -0.15 -30.06 -9.86
CA ILE A 153 -1.56 -30.49 -9.94
C ILE A 153 -2.25 -29.91 -11.19
N LEU A 154 -1.81 -28.74 -11.66
CA LEU A 154 -2.40 -28.01 -12.79
C LEU A 154 -1.74 -28.30 -14.15
N ARG A 155 -0.59 -28.99 -14.17
CA ARG A 155 0.04 -29.52 -15.39
C ARG A 155 -0.72 -30.72 -15.93
#